data_AF-A0ABD5ECB1-F1
#
_entry.id   AF-A0ABD5ECB1-F1
#
_cell.length_a   1.000
_cell.length_b   1.000
_cell.length_c   1.000
_cell.angle_alpha   90.00
_cell.angle_beta   90.00
_cell.angle_gamma   90.00
#
_symmetry.space_group_name_H-M   'P 1'
#
loop_
_entity.id
_entity.type
_entity.pdbx_description
1 polymer ?
#
loop_
_entity_poly.entity_id
_entity_poly.type
_entity_poly.pdbx_seq_one_letter_code
_entity_poly.pdbx_strand_id
1 'polypeptide(L)'
;MTTLPPYRARLEAAEQRIARGRAEIAAGADDRALILDAEARRRGRGGAKEVAAELGISAQAVSSAVKRAAAIRQAEEGKSGA
;
A
#
# COMPACT_ATOMS: atom_id res chain seq x y z
N MET A 1 1.78 32.99 10.27
CA MET A 1 1.13 32.11 11.27
C MET A 1 0.18 31.20 10.54
N THR A 2 0.49 29.90 10.47
CA THR A 2 -0.39 28.92 9.82
C THR A 2 -1.46 28.51 10.83
N THR A 3 -2.69 28.99 10.65
CA THR A 3 -3.83 28.55 11.46
C THR A 3 -4.06 27.07 11.19
N LEU A 4 -3.83 26.23 12.20
CA LEU A 4 -4.12 24.80 12.10
C LEU A 4 -5.62 24.63 11.80
N PRO A 5 -5.99 23.72 10.87
CA PRO A 5 -7.39 23.49 10.56
C PRO A 5 -8.14 23.04 11.83
N PRO A 6 -9.39 23.49 11.99
CA PRO A 6 -10.20 23.17 13.16
C PRO A 6 -10.31 21.65 13.32
N TYR A 7 -10.37 21.17 14.56
CA TYR A 7 -10.40 19.74 14.89
C TYR A 7 -11.35 18.92 13.99
N ARG A 8 -12.56 19.44 13.72
CA ARG A 8 -13.55 18.79 12.84
C ARG A 8 -13.04 18.57 11.41
N ALA A 9 -12.36 19.54 10.82
CA ALA A 9 -11.78 19.41 9.48
C ALA A 9 -10.66 18.37 9.43
N ARG A 10 -9.86 18.27 10.51
CA ARG A 10 -8.82 17.23 10.62
C ARG A 10 -9.42 15.83 10.79
N LEU A 11 -10.52 15.73 11.53
CA LEU A 11 -11.25 14.48 11.72
C LEU A 11 -11.86 13.99 10.40
N GLU A 12 -12.59 14.87 9.70
CA GLU A 12 -13.21 14.55 8.41
C GLU A 12 -12.15 14.10 7.37
N ALA A 13 -11.02 14.81 7.29
CA ALA A 13 -9.92 14.41 6.40
C ALA A 13 -9.28 13.06 6.81
N ALA A 14 -9.31 12.69 8.08
CA ALA A 14 -8.86 11.36 8.52
C ALA A 14 -9.88 10.28 8.13
N GLU A 15 -11.17 10.52 8.35
CA GLU A 15 -12.25 9.61 7.98
C GLU A 15 -12.28 9.35 6.48
N GLN A 16 -12.12 10.38 5.64
CA GLN A 16 -12.03 10.24 4.19
C GLN A 16 -10.83 9.38 3.76
N ARG A 17 -9.66 9.55 4.39
CA ARG A 17 -8.48 8.72 4.12
C ARG A 17 -8.73 7.25 4.49
N ILE A 18 -9.39 7.00 5.61
CA ILE A 18 -9.75 5.64 6.05
C ILE A 18 -10.76 5.02 5.09
N ALA A 19 -11.82 5.76 4.72
CA ALA A 19 -12.85 5.29 3.80
C ALA A 19 -12.27 4.94 2.43
N ARG A 20 -11.39 5.81 1.90
CA ARG A 20 -10.64 5.54 0.67
C ARG A 20 -9.79 4.28 0.79
N GLY A 21 -9.03 4.15 1.88
CA GLY A 21 -8.21 2.96 2.12
C GLY A 21 -9.04 1.67 2.13
N ARG A 22 -10.21 1.68 2.78
CA ARG A 22 -11.14 0.55 2.79
C ARG A 22 -11.70 0.23 1.40
N ALA A 23 -12.05 1.24 0.62
CA ALA A 23 -12.52 1.06 -0.75
C ALA A 23 -11.42 0.46 -1.65
N GLU A 24 -10.18 0.92 -1.49
CA GLU A 24 -9.01 0.35 -2.19
C GLU A 24 -8.80 -1.13 -1.82
N ILE A 25 -8.89 -1.47 -0.53
CA ILE A 25 -8.79 -2.86 -0.06
C ILE A 25 -9.93 -3.71 -0.65
N ALA A 26 -11.17 -3.23 -0.59
CA ALA A 26 -12.32 -3.93 -1.15
C ALA A 26 -12.22 -4.12 -2.68
N ALA A 27 -11.51 -3.23 -3.37
CA ALA A 27 -11.19 -3.37 -4.79
C ALA A 27 -10.02 -4.34 -5.07
N GLY A 28 -9.48 -5.03 -4.06
CA GLY A 28 -8.39 -6.00 -4.20
C GLY A 28 -7.01 -5.36 -4.30
N ALA A 29 -6.80 -4.16 -3.76
CA ALA A 29 -5.47 -3.52 -3.77
C ALA A 29 -4.43 -4.31 -2.96
N ASP A 30 -4.85 -4.99 -1.91
CA ASP A 30 -3.98 -5.79 -1.05
C ASP A 30 -3.54 -7.08 -1.76
N ASP A 31 -4.45 -7.78 -2.42
CA ASP A 31 -4.13 -8.96 -3.24
C ASP A 31 -3.14 -8.61 -4.36
N ARG A 32 -3.39 -7.51 -5.08
CA ARG A 32 -2.47 -7.00 -6.11
C ARG A 32 -1.10 -6.67 -5.51
N ALA A 33 -1.07 -6.08 -4.33
CA ALA A 33 0.18 -5.73 -3.65
C ALA A 33 0.99 -6.98 -3.29
N LEU A 34 0.34 -8.03 -2.77
CA LEU A 34 0.97 -9.31 -2.45
C LEU A 34 1.51 -9.99 -3.71
N ILE A 35 0.75 -10.00 -4.81
CA ILE A 35 1.20 -10.58 -6.10
C ILE A 35 2.42 -9.84 -6.63
N LEU A 36 2.40 -8.50 -6.65
CA LEU A 36 3.54 -7.69 -7.13
C LEU A 36 4.78 -7.87 -6.26
N ASP A 37 4.63 -7.98 -4.94
CA ASP A 37 5.74 -8.24 -4.02
C ASP A 37 6.33 -9.64 -4.22
N ALA A 38 5.48 -10.67 -4.37
CA ALA A 38 5.92 -12.03 -4.64
C ALA A 38 6.71 -12.10 -5.97
N GLU A 39 6.20 -11.46 -7.02
CA GLU A 39 6.84 -11.46 -8.32
C GLU A 39 8.15 -10.65 -8.33
N ALA A 40 8.17 -9.49 -7.68
CA ALA A 40 9.40 -8.70 -7.55
C ALA A 40 10.49 -9.46 -6.77
N ARG A 41 10.12 -10.22 -5.73
CA ARG A 41 11.04 -11.06 -4.96
C ARG A 41 11.53 -12.27 -5.74
N ARG A 42 10.64 -12.91 -6.52
CA ARG A 42 10.99 -14.05 -7.38
C ARG A 42 12.10 -13.70 -8.38
N ARG A 43 12.08 -12.47 -8.92
CA ARG A 43 13.09 -11.97 -9.86
C ARG A 43 14.37 -11.46 -9.19
N GLY A 44 14.38 -11.27 -7.87
CA GLY A 44 15.56 -10.85 -7.13
C GLY A 44 15.96 -9.38 -7.36
N ARG A 45 17.26 -9.11 -7.45
CA ARG A 45 17.79 -7.73 -7.52
C ARG A 45 17.40 -7.07 -8.84
N GLY A 46 16.49 -6.10 -8.77
CA GLY A 46 15.97 -5.39 -9.95
C GLY A 46 14.56 -5.83 -10.35
N GLY A 47 14.02 -6.88 -9.73
CA GLY A 47 12.70 -7.43 -10.04
C GLY A 47 11.58 -6.40 -10.04
N ALA A 48 11.58 -5.45 -9.10
CA ALA A 48 10.57 -4.38 -9.08
C ALA A 48 10.60 -3.47 -10.33
N LYS A 49 11.78 -3.24 -10.92
CA LYS A 49 11.90 -2.47 -12.17
C LYS A 49 11.46 -3.28 -13.38
N GLU A 50 11.79 -4.55 -13.41
CA GLU A 50 11.38 -5.47 -14.49
C GLU A 50 9.86 -5.66 -14.50
N VAL A 51 9.25 -5.87 -13.34
CA VAL A 51 7.79 -5.96 -13.18
C VAL A 51 7.12 -4.66 -13.60
N ALA A 52 7.69 -3.51 -13.25
CA ALA A 52 7.17 -2.21 -13.67
C ALA A 52 7.19 -2.06 -15.20
N ALA A 53 8.30 -2.44 -15.84
CA ALA A 53 8.45 -2.39 -17.29
C ALA A 53 7.47 -3.34 -18.00
N GLU A 54 7.33 -4.57 -17.51
CA GLU A 54 6.46 -5.59 -18.11
C GLU A 54 4.98 -5.22 -18.03
N LEU A 55 4.55 -4.66 -16.90
CA LEU A 55 3.17 -4.25 -16.69
C LEU A 55 2.85 -2.85 -17.25
N GLY A 56 3.85 -2.15 -17.80
CA GLY A 56 3.68 -0.79 -18.31
C GLY A 56 3.30 0.23 -17.23
N ILE A 57 3.71 0.00 -15.98
CA ILE A 57 3.42 0.87 -14.84
C ILE A 57 4.68 1.53 -14.29
N SER A 58 4.53 2.54 -13.45
CA SER A 58 5.69 3.20 -12.85
C SER A 58 6.38 2.32 -11.80
N ALA A 59 7.71 2.42 -11.72
CA ALA A 59 8.48 1.76 -10.66
C ALA A 59 8.05 2.20 -9.24
N GLN A 60 7.51 3.42 -9.12
CA GLN A 60 6.94 3.92 -7.87
C GLN A 60 5.66 3.18 -7.48
N ALA A 61 4.82 2.79 -8.45
CA ALA A 61 3.62 1.99 -8.18
C ALA A 61 3.99 0.62 -7.62
N VAL A 62 4.97 -0.07 -8.24
CA VAL A 62 5.49 -1.35 -7.74
C VAL A 62 6.14 -1.20 -6.36
N SER A 63 6.94 -0.16 -6.15
CA SER A 63 7.54 0.11 -4.83
C SER A 63 6.48 0.34 -3.74
N SER A 64 5.39 1.05 -4.07
CA SER A 64 4.28 1.30 -3.14
C SER A 64 3.52 0.01 -2.82
N ALA A 65 3.31 -0.84 -3.81
CA ALA A 65 2.73 -2.17 -3.65
C ALA A 65 3.59 -3.07 -2.73
N VAL A 66 4.91 -3.11 -2.95
CA VAL A 66 5.86 -3.85 -2.09
C VAL A 66 5.81 -3.37 -0.64
N LYS A 67 5.77 -2.06 -0.41
CA LYS A 67 5.64 -1.48 0.95
C LYS A 67 4.32 -1.88 1.61
N ARG A 68 3.21 -1.85 0.87
CA ARG A 68 1.90 -2.28 1.35
C ARG A 68 1.90 -3.77 1.71
N ALA A 69 2.47 -4.63 0.86
CA ALA A 69 2.62 -6.06 1.14
C ALA A 69 3.43 -6.34 2.42
N ALA A 70 4.47 -5.54 2.69
CA ALA A 70 5.21 -5.63 3.94
C ALA A 70 4.36 -5.26 5.17
N ALA A 71 3.55 -4.20 5.08
CA ALA A 71 2.64 -3.80 6.14
C ALA A 71 1.55 -4.86 6.41
N ILE A 72 1.04 -5.51 5.35
CA ILE A 72 0.06 -6.62 5.47
C ILE A 72 0.66 -7.77 6.28
N ARG A 73 1.86 -8.24 5.91
CA ARG A 73 2.54 -9.32 6.64
C ARG A 73 2.79 -8.98 8.11
N GLN A 74 3.23 -7.76 8.41
CA GLN A 74 3.42 -7.31 9.79
C GLN A 74 2.11 -7.28 10.58
N ALA A 75 1.00 -6.90 9.94
CA ALA A 75 -0.31 -6.90 10.56
C ALA A 75 -0.83 -8.33 10.81
N GLU A 76 -0.49 -9.30 9.96
CA GLU A 76 -0.80 -10.73 10.17
C GLU A 76 0.03 -11.33 11.30
N GLU A 77 1.33 -11.06 11.33
CA GLU A 77 2.24 -11.49 12.42
C GLU A 77 1.81 -10.90 13.76
N GLY A 78 1.41 -9.62 13.79
CA GLY A 78 0.90 -8.97 14.99
C GLY A 78 -0.46 -9.50 15.48
N LYS A 79 -1.28 -10.08 14.60
CA LYS A 79 -2.54 -10.75 14.98
C LYS A 79 -2.33 -12.15 15.55
N SER A 80 -1.23 -12.82 15.19
CA SER A 80 -0.92 -14.16 15.70
C SER A 80 -0.32 -14.16 17.12
N GLY A 81 0.04 -12.98 17.66
CA GLY A 81 0.64 -12.81 18.98
C GLY A 81 -0.26 -12.14 20.02
N ALA A 82 -1.53 -11.88 19.71
CA ALA A 82 -2.53 -11.28 20.61
C ALA A 82 -3.69 -12.25 20.85
#